data_AF-A0A2V8FHT6-F1
#
_entry.id   AF-A0A2V8FHT6-F1
#
_cell.length_a   1.000
_cell.length_b   1.000
_cell.length_c   1.000
_cell.angle_alpha   90.00
_cell.angle_beta   90.00
_cell.angle_gamma   90.00
#
_symmetry.space_group_name_H-M   'P 1'
#
loop_
_entity.id
_entity.type
_entity.pdbx_description
1 polymer ?
#
loop_
_entity_poly.entity_id
_entity_poly.type
_entity_poly.pdbx_seq_one_letter_code
_entity_poly.pdbx_strand_id
1 'polypeptide(L)'
;PLAKVTSTRTREAELRRSLREIRTAIDKYKDAADLGQIGSLDIKVGSENYPPDLQTLVDGVTAANDATGRKLKFLRHIPIDPMTRGTEWGMRSYQDKPDSTRWGGQNVFDVFTTSGGTGLDGTKYKDW
;
A
#
# COMPACT_ATOMS: atom_id res chain seq x y z
N PRO A 1 20.16 -12.23 -25.45
CA PRO A 1 20.64 -11.93 -24.08
C PRO A 1 20.75 -10.44 -23.68
N LEU A 2 20.13 -9.50 -24.42
CA LEU A 2 19.87 -8.13 -23.94
C LEU A 2 18.38 -7.92 -23.62
N ALA A 3 17.49 -8.55 -24.40
CA ALA A 3 16.05 -8.49 -24.22
C ALA A 3 15.56 -8.94 -22.82
N LYS A 4 16.17 -9.98 -22.22
CA LYS A 4 15.80 -10.45 -20.87
C LYS A 4 16.17 -9.43 -19.78
N VAL A 5 17.30 -8.75 -19.93
CA VAL A 5 17.75 -7.70 -19.00
C VAL A 5 16.86 -6.48 -19.12
N THR A 6 16.53 -6.06 -20.35
CA THR A 6 15.60 -4.95 -20.60
C THR A 6 14.22 -5.22 -20.00
N SER A 7 13.64 -6.39 -20.25
CA SER A 7 12.34 -6.78 -19.67
C SER A 7 12.37 -6.82 -18.13
N THR A 8 13.50 -7.19 -17.52
CA THR A 8 13.64 -7.17 -16.06
C THR A 8 13.67 -5.73 -15.56
N ARG A 9 14.48 -4.85 -16.15
CA ARG A 9 14.51 -3.41 -15.79
C ARG A 9 13.14 -2.74 -15.91
N THR A 10 12.36 -3.07 -16.95
CA THR A 10 10.99 -2.55 -17.10
C THR A 10 10.12 -2.96 -15.92
N ARG A 11 10.09 -4.26 -15.57
CA ARG A 11 9.31 -4.77 -14.43
C ARG A 11 9.77 -4.18 -13.10
N GLU A 12 11.07 -3.98 -12.92
CA GLU A 12 11.63 -3.33 -11.72
C GLU A 12 11.20 -1.87 -11.59
N ALA A 13 11.17 -1.13 -12.70
CA ALA A 13 10.69 0.25 -12.71
C ALA A 13 9.18 0.33 -12.43
N GLU A 14 8.40 -0.58 -13.02
CA GLU A 14 6.97 -0.72 -12.74
C GLU A 14 6.72 -1.07 -11.27
N LEU A 15 7.51 -1.98 -10.68
CA LEU A 15 7.37 -2.36 -9.27
C LEU A 15 7.56 -1.15 -8.35
N ARG A 16 8.65 -0.40 -8.55
CA ARG A 16 8.92 0.81 -7.76
C ARG A 16 7.82 1.86 -7.92
N ARG A 17 7.24 1.98 -9.11
CA ARG A 17 6.10 2.87 -9.37
C ARG A 17 4.86 2.40 -8.59
N SER A 18 4.49 1.13 -8.67
CA SER A 18 3.34 0.57 -7.95
C SER A 18 3.49 0.70 -6.43
N LEU A 19 4.68 0.39 -5.89
CA LEU A 19 4.97 0.56 -4.46
C LEU A 19 4.81 2.02 -4.03
N ARG A 20 5.35 2.96 -4.80
CA ARG A 20 5.20 4.40 -4.51
C ARG A 20 3.75 4.84 -4.56
N GLU A 21 2.98 4.37 -5.54
CA GLU A 21 1.55 4.69 -5.67
C GLU A 21 0.76 4.25 -4.43
N ILE A 22 0.95 3.00 -3.99
CA ILE A 22 0.26 2.47 -2.81
C ILE A 22 0.71 3.17 -1.54
N ARG A 23 2.02 3.32 -1.31
CA ARG A 23 2.56 4.02 -0.11
C ARG A 23 2.07 5.46 -0.02
N THR A 24 2.06 6.18 -1.15
CA THR A 24 1.53 7.55 -1.20
C THR A 24 0.05 7.61 -0.85
N ALA A 25 -0.75 6.60 -1.24
CA ALA A 25 -2.16 6.54 -0.87
C ALA A 25 -2.36 6.23 0.63
N ILE A 26 -1.53 5.35 1.20
CA ILE A 26 -1.51 5.08 2.65
C ILE A 26 -1.18 6.36 3.42
N ASP A 27 -0.13 7.08 3.02
CA ASP A 27 0.28 8.34 3.66
C ASP A 27 -0.83 9.39 3.58
N LYS A 28 -1.50 9.54 2.43
CA LYS A 28 -2.64 10.45 2.30
C LYS A 28 -3.83 10.07 3.17
N TYR A 29 -4.09 8.77 3.36
CA TYR A 29 -5.12 8.32 4.30
C TYR A 29 -4.76 8.72 5.73
N LYS A 30 -3.50 8.46 6.13
CA LYS A 30 -2.96 8.82 7.45
C LYS A 30 -3.08 10.32 7.71
N ASP A 31 -2.66 11.15 6.74
CA ASP A 31 -2.77 12.61 6.82
C ASP A 31 -4.24 13.05 6.98
N ALA A 32 -5.15 12.49 6.19
CA ALA A 32 -6.58 12.82 6.28
C ALA A 32 -7.19 12.39 7.62
N ALA A 33 -6.78 11.24 8.16
CA ALA A 33 -7.20 10.79 9.48
C ALA A 33 -6.68 11.71 10.60
N ASP A 34 -5.39 12.06 10.56
CA ASP A 34 -4.76 12.96 11.53
C ASP A 34 -5.35 14.37 11.51
N LEU A 35 -5.73 14.86 10.32
CA LEU A 35 -6.40 16.14 10.14
C LEU A 35 -7.90 16.10 10.49
N GLY A 36 -8.42 14.95 10.94
CA GLY A 36 -9.84 14.79 11.30
C GLY A 36 -10.78 14.91 10.10
N GLN A 37 -10.31 14.64 8.88
CA GLN A 37 -11.09 14.71 7.65
C GLN A 37 -11.88 13.43 7.37
N ILE A 38 -11.54 12.32 8.04
CA ILE A 38 -12.23 11.04 7.93
C ILE A 38 -13.24 10.92 9.07
N GLY A 39 -14.45 10.44 8.76
CA GLY A 39 -15.48 10.19 9.77
C GLY A 39 -15.00 9.23 10.85
N SER A 40 -15.28 9.55 12.11
CA SER A 40 -14.77 8.81 13.27
C SER A 40 -15.17 7.33 13.30
N LEU A 41 -16.28 6.96 12.65
CA LEU A 41 -16.74 5.57 12.54
C LEU A 41 -15.91 4.74 11.55
N ASP A 42 -15.21 5.37 10.61
CA ASP A 42 -14.34 4.68 9.64
C ASP A 42 -12.89 4.54 10.14
N ILE A 43 -12.51 5.20 11.24
CA ILE A 43 -11.20 5.05 11.88
C ILE A 43 -11.26 3.91 12.88
N LYS A 44 -10.50 2.85 12.61
CA LYS A 44 -10.42 1.69 13.51
C LYS A 44 -9.55 2.02 14.73
N VAL A 45 -10.06 1.70 15.92
CA VAL A 45 -9.30 1.86 17.17
C VAL A 45 -8.02 1.02 17.13
N GLY A 46 -6.89 1.62 17.51
CA GLY A 46 -5.57 0.97 17.49
C GLY A 46 -4.95 0.84 16.09
N SER A 47 -5.53 1.47 15.06
CA SER A 47 -4.92 1.50 13.73
C SER A 47 -3.82 2.54 13.58
N GLU A 48 -3.57 3.37 14.60
CA GLU A 48 -2.65 4.50 14.53
C GLU A 48 -2.96 5.41 13.33
N ASN A 49 -4.26 5.57 13.01
CA ASN A 49 -4.75 6.35 11.86
C ASN A 49 -4.33 5.81 10.47
N TYR A 50 -3.77 4.60 10.39
CA TYR A 50 -3.55 3.89 9.13
C TYR A 50 -4.80 3.12 8.68
N PRO A 51 -4.96 2.87 7.37
CA PRO A 51 -6.09 2.11 6.85
C PRO A 51 -6.05 0.65 7.35
N PRO A 52 -7.20 0.00 7.56
CA PRO A 52 -7.24 -1.39 8.03
C PRO A 52 -6.82 -2.40 6.94
N ASP A 53 -7.01 -2.06 5.67
CA ASP A 53 -6.63 -2.86 4.49
C ASP A 53 -6.47 -1.96 3.24
N LEU A 54 -5.92 -2.52 2.16
CA LEU A 54 -5.76 -1.80 0.89
C LEU A 54 -7.09 -1.50 0.20
N GLN A 55 -8.13 -2.31 0.44
CA GLN A 55 -9.43 -2.14 -0.19
C GLN A 55 -10.11 -0.86 0.28
N THR A 56 -9.91 -0.49 1.55
CA THR A 56 -10.38 0.76 2.14
C THR A 56 -9.92 1.99 1.36
N LEU A 57 -8.71 1.95 0.78
CA LEU A 57 -8.18 3.05 -0.04
C LEU A 57 -8.95 3.22 -1.35
N VAL A 58 -9.56 2.16 -1.87
CA VAL A 58 -10.33 2.14 -3.13
C VAL A 58 -11.82 2.41 -2.89
N ASP A 59 -12.40 1.74 -1.90
CA ASP A 59 -13.81 1.89 -1.54
C ASP A 59 -14.07 3.29 -0.97
N GLY A 60 -13.11 3.79 -0.20
CA GLY A 60 -13.12 5.09 0.42
C GLY A 60 -13.90 5.15 1.73
N VAL A 61 -13.61 6.20 2.49
CA VAL A 61 -14.17 6.46 3.82
C VAL A 61 -15.03 7.71 3.80
N THR A 62 -15.96 7.84 4.74
CA THR A 62 -16.82 9.03 4.84
C THR A 62 -15.99 10.27 5.17
N ALA A 63 -16.31 11.38 4.53
CA ALA A 63 -15.76 12.67 4.91
C ALA A 63 -16.37 13.13 6.25
N ALA A 64 -15.52 13.58 7.17
CA ALA A 64 -15.96 14.14 8.44
C ALA A 64 -16.81 15.40 8.22
N ASN A 65 -17.83 15.57 9.07
CA ASN A 65 -18.77 16.71 9.02
C ASN A 65 -19.48 16.90 7.65
N ASP A 66 -19.54 15.86 6.82
CA ASP A 66 -20.18 15.90 5.50
C ASP A 66 -21.49 15.10 5.51
N ALA A 67 -22.61 15.79 5.68
CA ALA A 67 -23.95 15.19 5.70
C ALA A 67 -24.38 14.61 4.33
N THR A 68 -23.64 14.88 3.25
CA THR A 68 -23.94 14.32 1.92
C THR A 68 -23.52 12.86 1.79
N GLY A 69 -22.70 12.35 2.71
CA GLY A 69 -22.16 10.99 2.66
C GLY A 69 -21.06 10.79 1.62
N ARG A 70 -20.43 11.89 1.16
CA ARG A 70 -19.30 11.83 0.21
C ARG A 70 -18.17 10.95 0.75
N LYS A 71 -17.60 10.14 -0.13
CA LYS A 71 -16.46 9.26 0.17
C LYS A 71 -15.15 9.89 -0.27
N LEU A 72 -14.15 9.87 0.61
CA LEU A 72 -12.76 10.16 0.33
C LEU A 72 -12.08 8.86 -0.14
N LYS A 73 -11.58 8.87 -1.38
CA LYS A 73 -10.87 7.74 -2.00
C LYS A 73 -9.42 8.11 -2.23
N PHE A 74 -8.52 7.16 -1.97
CA PHE A 74 -7.07 7.38 -2.01
C PHE A 74 -6.39 6.61 -3.15
N LEU A 75 -7.00 5.51 -3.61
CA LEU A 75 -6.61 4.75 -4.80
C LEU A 75 -7.77 4.65 -5.79
N ARG A 76 -7.44 4.52 -7.08
CA ARG A 76 -8.42 4.22 -8.14
C ARG A 76 -8.71 2.73 -8.26
N HIS A 77 -7.70 1.92 -8.00
CA HIS A 77 -7.71 0.46 -7.90
C HIS A 77 -6.41 0.04 -7.18
N ILE A 78 -6.32 -1.21 -6.74
CA ILE A 78 -5.07 -1.77 -6.21
C ILE A 78 -4.15 -2.08 -7.41
N PRO A 79 -2.95 -1.46 -7.52
CA PRO A 79 -2.03 -1.75 -8.61
C PRO A 79 -1.62 -3.23 -8.67
N ILE A 80 -1.40 -3.73 -9.88
CA ILE A 80 -0.88 -5.09 -10.11
C ILE A 80 0.62 -5.09 -9.77
N ASP A 81 1.07 -6.09 -9.02
CA ASP A 81 2.48 -6.39 -8.82
C ASP A 81 3.07 -6.98 -10.11
N PRO A 82 4.01 -6.29 -10.79
CA PRO A 82 4.57 -6.77 -12.06
C PRO A 82 5.47 -8.00 -11.91
N MET A 83 5.85 -8.38 -10.68
CA MET A 83 6.67 -9.57 -10.41
C MET A 83 5.81 -10.83 -10.30
N THR A 84 4.65 -10.73 -9.65
CA THR A 84 3.73 -11.87 -9.41
C THR A 84 2.55 -11.89 -10.37
N ARG A 85 2.27 -10.76 -11.04
CA ARG A 85 1.11 -10.53 -11.91
C ARG A 85 -0.23 -10.63 -11.20
N GLY A 86 -0.25 -10.36 -9.90
CA GLY A 86 -1.43 -10.36 -9.05
C GLY A 86 -1.63 -9.03 -8.35
N THR A 87 -2.68 -8.94 -7.55
CA THR A 87 -2.96 -7.80 -6.66
C THR A 87 -2.63 -8.12 -5.20
N GLU A 88 -1.99 -9.26 -4.95
CA GLU A 88 -1.59 -9.72 -3.63
C GLU A 88 -0.25 -9.10 -3.21
N TRP A 89 -0.35 -8.06 -2.39
CA TRP A 89 0.78 -7.39 -1.76
C TRP A 89 1.05 -7.95 -0.36
N GLY A 90 2.32 -8.09 -0.01
CA GLY A 90 2.73 -8.23 1.38
C GLY A 90 2.48 -6.92 2.11
N MET A 91 2.04 -7.00 3.37
CA MET A 91 1.68 -5.84 4.19
C MET A 91 2.45 -5.87 5.51
N ARG A 92 2.71 -4.68 6.06
CA ARG A 92 3.24 -4.48 7.42
C ARG A 92 2.33 -3.52 8.16
N SER A 93 2.03 -3.85 9.41
CA SER A 93 1.39 -2.93 10.35
C SER A 93 2.41 -1.95 10.91
N TYR A 94 1.93 -0.81 11.41
CA TYR A 94 2.75 0.17 12.12
C TYR A 94 3.51 -0.43 13.32
N GLN A 95 2.91 -1.42 13.99
CA GLN A 95 3.51 -2.11 15.14
C GLN A 95 4.47 -3.24 14.74
N ASP A 96 4.53 -3.61 13.46
CA ASP A 96 5.42 -4.67 12.99
C ASP A 96 6.88 -4.19 12.93
N LYS A 97 7.82 -5.12 13.04
CA LYS A 97 9.24 -4.81 12.82
C LYS A 97 9.48 -4.39 11.36
N PRO A 98 10.47 -3.52 11.08
CA PRO A 98 10.77 -3.06 9.72
C PRO A 98 11.04 -4.19 8.71
N ASP A 99 11.58 -5.32 9.17
CA ASP A 99 11.93 -6.48 8.37
C ASP A 99 10.86 -7.60 8.42
N SER A 100 9.72 -7.36 9.07
CA SER A 100 8.66 -8.35 9.18
C SER A 100 8.11 -8.73 7.80
N THR A 101 7.96 -10.03 7.59
CA THR A 101 7.28 -10.61 6.44
C THR A 101 5.88 -11.13 6.79
N ARG A 102 5.52 -11.06 8.08
CA ARG A 102 4.20 -11.43 8.59
C ARG A 102 3.46 -10.16 8.96
N TRP A 103 2.24 -10.04 8.46
CA TRP A 103 1.39 -8.90 8.76
C TRP A 103 0.67 -9.10 10.09
N GLY A 104 0.75 -8.12 10.99
CA GLY A 104 0.05 -8.15 12.27
C GLY A 104 -1.48 -7.97 12.18
N GLY A 105 -1.99 -7.43 11.06
CA GLY A 105 -3.43 -7.30 10.80
C GLY A 105 -4.14 -6.13 11.50
N GLN A 106 -3.39 -5.25 12.17
CA GLN A 106 -3.95 -4.07 12.84
C GLN A 106 -4.29 -2.97 11.83
N ASN A 107 -3.38 -2.73 10.88
CA ASN A 107 -3.44 -1.66 9.88
C ASN A 107 -2.45 -1.94 8.75
N VAL A 108 -2.49 -1.14 7.68
CA VAL A 108 -1.53 -1.15 6.59
C VAL A 108 -0.67 0.11 6.67
N PHE A 109 0.55 -0.05 7.17
CA PHE A 109 1.58 0.98 7.23
C PHE A 109 2.48 0.96 6.00
N ASP A 110 2.88 -0.23 5.56
CA ASP A 110 3.76 -0.42 4.41
C ASP A 110 3.34 -1.66 3.60
N VAL A 111 3.75 -1.68 2.34
CA VAL A 111 3.53 -2.78 1.40
C VAL A 111 4.82 -3.21 0.72
N PHE A 112 4.89 -4.47 0.32
CA PHE A 112 6.01 -5.04 -0.42
C PHE A 112 5.53 -6.14 -1.38
N THR A 113 6.32 -6.46 -2.42
CA THR A 113 5.98 -7.59 -3.31
C THR A 113 6.13 -8.93 -2.60
N THR A 114 5.21 -9.86 -2.86
CA THR A 114 5.32 -11.24 -2.37
C THR A 114 6.30 -12.09 -3.18
N SER A 115 6.89 -11.53 -4.24
CA SER A 115 7.91 -12.18 -5.04
C SER A 115 9.16 -12.50 -4.21
N GLY A 116 9.62 -13.76 -4.29
CA GLY A 116 10.92 -14.18 -3.76
C GLY A 116 12.13 -13.76 -4.62
N GLY A 117 11.91 -12.93 -5.65
CA GLY A 117 12.94 -12.52 -6.59
C GLY A 117 13.97 -11.53 -6.03
N THR A 118 15.11 -11.48 -6.72
CA THR A 118 16.20 -10.54 -6.47
C THR A 118 16.36 -9.64 -7.68
N GLY A 119 16.54 -8.35 -7.43
CA GLY A 119 16.80 -7.35 -8.46
C GLY A 119 18.16 -7.49 -9.10
N LEU A 120 18.34 -6.78 -10.21
CA LEU A 120 19.60 -6.71 -10.93
C LEU A 120 20.74 -6.09 -10.10
N ASP A 121 20.40 -5.33 -9.06
CA ASP A 121 21.33 -4.75 -8.09
C ASP A 121 21.69 -5.69 -6.92
N GLY A 122 21.11 -6.90 -6.88
CA GLY A 122 21.35 -7.89 -5.83
C GLY A 122 20.47 -7.76 -4.59
N THR A 123 19.62 -6.72 -4.50
CA THR A 123 18.66 -6.54 -3.39
C THR A 123 17.39 -7.36 -3.64
N LYS A 124 16.74 -7.87 -2.60
CA LYS A 124 15.48 -8.61 -2.77
C LYS A 124 14.36 -7.62 -3.05
N TYR A 125 13.45 -7.96 -3.95
CA TYR A 125 12.36 -7.04 -4.31
C TYR A 125 11.45 -6.67 -3.13
N LYS A 126 11.29 -7.57 -2.16
CA LYS A 126 10.52 -7.33 -0.93
C LYS A 126 11.15 -6.31 0.03
N ASP A 127 12.42 -5.97 -0.19
CA ASP A 127 13.17 -5.01 0.62
C ASP A 127 13.18 -3.61 -0.04
N TRP A 128 12.44 -3.43 -1.15
CA TRP A 128 12.25 -2.16 -1.86
C TRP A 128 11.11 -1.31 -1.31
#